data_AF-A0A7S0TE10-F1
#
_entry.id   AF-A0A7S0TE10-F1
#
_cell.length_a   1.000
_cell.length_b   1.000
_cell.length_c   1.000
_cell.angle_alpha   90.00
_cell.angle_beta   90.00
_cell.angle_gamma   90.00
#
_symmetry.space_group_name_H-M   'P 1'
#
loop_
_entity.id
_entity.type
_entity.pdbx_description
1 polymer ?
#
loop_
_entity_poly.entity_id
_entity_poly.type
_entity_poly.pdbx_seq_one_letter_code
_entity_poly.pdbx_strand_id
1 'polypeptide(L)'
;MDSIPFPFEPYEEQKKLMSHIYRTLDEGSIALLESPTGTGKSMSIICSSLHWLLTHQNHQHHHQHHHHHNNNTDSSTTPHWVNQFFEQQQKDMKAKQLEQKRELLRKHQQNLYGHHTDTNNDEPAHKRLKLSKQQTDDDSAYLVEESKCNAVHERTANDWIKALNKELKSEQDVPAVEDDSKRAERRTPQIIYCSRTHSQLAQFVQEIKRTVFADQDIEVVTVGSRKQLCIHPKISKYASVSKMNDACL
;
A
#
# COMPACT_ATOMS: atom_id res chain seq x y z
N MET A 1 -15.58 -12.13 16.19
CA MET A 1 -14.39 -11.35 15.82
C MET A 1 -13.35 -11.63 16.88
N ASP A 2 -12.21 -12.16 16.47
CA ASP A 2 -11.08 -12.34 17.37
C ASP A 2 -10.62 -10.99 17.92
N SER A 3 -10.11 -10.99 19.14
CA SER A 3 -9.64 -9.78 19.79
C SER A 3 -8.44 -9.22 19.03
N ILE A 4 -8.56 -8.00 18.49
CA ILE A 4 -7.46 -7.32 17.79
C ILE A 4 -6.33 -7.08 18.80
N PRO A 5 -5.11 -7.59 18.57
CA PRO A 5 -4.00 -7.38 19.48
C PRO A 5 -3.68 -5.89 19.60
N PHE A 6 -3.58 -5.41 20.84
CA PHE A 6 -3.29 -4.01 21.15
C PHE A 6 -2.22 -3.95 22.26
N PRO A 7 -1.30 -2.96 22.26
CA PRO A 7 -0.17 -2.94 23.20
C PRO A 7 -0.55 -2.74 24.67
N PHE A 8 -1.76 -2.26 24.93
CA PHE A 8 -2.35 -2.02 26.25
C PHE A 8 -3.86 -2.30 26.19
N GLU A 9 -4.58 -2.09 27.28
CA GLU A 9 -6.05 -2.23 27.25
C GLU A 9 -6.68 -1.09 26.43
N PRO A 10 -7.32 -1.38 25.29
CA PRO A 10 -7.84 -0.33 24.41
C PRO A 10 -9.10 0.31 25.00
N TYR A 11 -9.23 1.62 24.83
CA TYR A 11 -10.45 2.35 25.16
C TYR A 11 -11.61 1.93 24.25
N GLU A 12 -12.85 2.17 24.71
CA GLU A 12 -14.05 1.80 23.95
C GLU A 12 -14.12 2.52 22.58
N GLU A 13 -13.67 3.77 22.51
CA GLU A 13 -13.57 4.53 21.26
C GLU A 13 -12.57 3.89 20.30
N GLN A 14 -11.45 3.38 20.81
CA GLN A 14 -10.44 2.69 20.01
C GLN A 14 -10.98 1.36 19.51
N LYS A 15 -11.66 0.57 20.36
CA LYS A 15 -12.32 -0.68 19.96
C LYS A 15 -13.33 -0.44 18.84
N LYS A 16 -14.16 0.60 18.95
CA LYS A 16 -15.10 1.01 17.90
C LYS A 16 -14.37 1.35 16.61
N LEU A 17 -13.35 2.22 16.66
CA LEU A 17 -12.59 2.62 15.47
C LEU A 17 -11.94 1.40 14.78
N MET A 18 -11.27 0.54 15.55
CA MET A 18 -10.62 -0.67 15.04
C MET A 18 -11.62 -1.63 14.40
N SER A 19 -12.78 -1.84 15.00
CA SER A 19 -13.83 -2.71 14.46
C SER A 19 -14.38 -2.19 13.13
N HIS A 20 -14.58 -0.87 13.00
CA HIS A 20 -15.02 -0.26 11.75
C HIS A 20 -13.96 -0.38 10.65
N ILE A 21 -12.69 -0.14 10.97
CA ILE A 21 -11.58 -0.30 10.01
C ILE A 21 -11.51 -1.74 9.52
N TYR A 22 -11.48 -2.71 10.44
CA TYR A 22 -11.37 -4.12 10.08
C TYR A 22 -12.51 -4.56 9.16
N ARG A 23 -13.75 -4.20 9.51
CA ARG A 23 -14.93 -4.51 8.70
C ARG A 23 -14.87 -3.88 7.31
N THR A 24 -14.45 -2.62 7.23
CA THR A 24 -14.32 -1.90 5.95
C THR A 24 -13.31 -2.59 5.03
N LEU A 25 -12.17 -3.01 5.59
CA LEU A 25 -11.13 -3.74 4.85
C LEU A 25 -11.64 -5.10 4.37
N ASP A 26 -12.38 -5.82 5.21
CA ASP A 26 -12.96 -7.13 4.88
C ASP A 26 -14.03 -7.04 3.79
N GLU A 27 -14.86 -5.99 3.82
CA GLU A 27 -15.87 -5.72 2.80
C GLU A 27 -15.28 -5.15 1.49
N GLY A 28 -14.00 -4.76 1.48
CA GLY A 28 -13.36 -4.09 0.35
C GLY A 28 -14.00 -2.74 0.00
N SER A 29 -14.53 -2.03 1.00
CA SER A 29 -15.26 -0.78 0.82
C SER A 29 -14.44 0.43 1.28
N ILE A 30 -14.93 1.63 0.96
CA ILE A 30 -14.35 2.90 1.40
C ILE A 30 -15.11 3.40 2.63
N ALA A 31 -14.38 3.80 3.66
CA ALA A 31 -14.93 4.43 4.85
C ALA A 31 -14.32 5.81 5.13
N LEU A 32 -15.16 6.73 5.57
CA LEU A 32 -14.76 8.01 6.13
C LEU A 32 -14.89 7.92 7.66
N LEU A 33 -13.76 7.97 8.37
CA LEU A 33 -13.70 7.75 9.81
C LEU A 33 -13.17 9.00 10.52
N GLU A 34 -13.98 9.53 11.44
CA GLU A 34 -13.59 10.61 12.33
C GLU A 34 -13.18 10.05 13.70
N SER A 35 -12.10 10.60 14.28
CA SER A 35 -11.67 10.30 15.65
C SER A 35 -11.11 11.58 16.27
N PRO A 36 -11.45 11.91 17.53
CA PRO A 36 -10.85 13.03 18.24
C PRO A 36 -9.33 12.93 18.30
N THR A 37 -8.66 14.07 18.42
CA THR A 37 -7.20 14.11 18.61
C THR A 37 -6.81 13.59 20.00
N GLY A 38 -5.68 12.89 20.10
CA GLY A 38 -5.15 12.40 21.38
C GLY A 38 -5.69 11.03 21.83
N THR A 39 -6.60 10.41 21.08
CA THR A 39 -7.19 9.10 21.43
C THR A 39 -6.43 7.90 20.87
N GLY A 40 -5.20 8.08 20.39
CA GLY A 40 -4.42 6.97 19.80
C GLY A 40 -4.96 6.48 18.44
N LYS A 41 -5.46 7.40 17.60
CA LYS A 41 -5.94 7.11 16.23
C LYS A 41 -4.91 6.33 15.41
N SER A 42 -3.64 6.75 15.44
CA SER A 42 -2.55 6.11 14.70
C SER A 42 -2.37 4.64 15.11
N MET A 43 -2.25 4.37 16.42
CA MET A 43 -2.14 3.02 16.95
C MET A 43 -3.34 2.13 16.61
N SER A 44 -4.55 2.69 16.67
CA SER A 44 -5.78 1.98 16.31
C SER A 44 -5.78 1.58 14.82
N ILE A 45 -5.36 2.48 13.94
CA ILE A 45 -5.22 2.21 12.50
C ILE A 45 -4.17 1.12 12.27
N ILE A 46 -3.00 1.20 12.91
CA ILE A 46 -1.94 0.20 12.79
C ILE A 46 -2.45 -1.18 13.21
N CYS A 47 -3.01 -1.30 14.42
CA CYS A 47 -3.38 -2.59 14.97
C CYS A 47 -4.49 -3.27 14.17
N SER A 48 -5.53 -2.52 13.81
CA SER A 48 -6.64 -3.06 13.00
C SER A 48 -6.20 -3.45 11.58
N SER A 49 -5.42 -2.61 10.91
CA SER A 49 -5.00 -2.87 9.53
C SER A 49 -4.01 -4.03 9.45
N LEU A 50 -2.98 -4.05 10.31
CA LEU A 50 -1.98 -5.13 10.30
C LEU A 50 -2.60 -6.46 10.73
N HIS A 51 -3.48 -6.46 11.74
CA HIS A 51 -4.19 -7.66 12.14
C HIS A 51 -5.04 -8.24 10.99
N TRP A 52 -5.75 -7.37 10.25
CA TRP A 52 -6.48 -7.79 9.06
C TRP A 52 -5.55 -8.38 8.00
N LEU A 53 -4.44 -7.70 7.67
CA LEU A 53 -3.49 -8.15 6.66
C LEU A 53 -2.95 -9.56 6.96
N LEU A 54 -2.48 -9.78 8.18
CA LEU A 54 -1.91 -11.05 8.62
C LEU A 54 -2.95 -12.18 8.63
N THR A 55 -4.15 -11.88 9.13
CA THR A 55 -5.26 -12.82 9.16
C THR A 55 -5.67 -13.20 7.73
N HIS A 56 -5.73 -12.21 6.84
CA HIS A 56 -6.11 -12.43 5.44
C HIS A 56 -5.04 -13.25 4.69
N GLN A 57 -3.76 -12.97 4.90
CA GLN A 57 -2.66 -13.78 4.34
C GLN A 57 -2.73 -15.25 4.79
N ASN A 58 -2.96 -15.50 6.08
CA ASN A 58 -3.06 -16.86 6.60
C ASN A 58 -4.23 -17.65 5.98
N HIS A 59 -5.40 -17.02 5.81
CA HIS A 59 -6.55 -17.67 5.15
C HIS A 59 -6.25 -18.01 3.69
N GLN A 60 -5.60 -17.10 2.94
CA GLN A 60 -5.19 -17.35 1.55
C GLN A 60 -4.22 -18.54 1.45
N HIS A 61 -3.27 -18.66 2.37
CA HIS A 61 -2.35 -19.82 2.44
C HIS A 61 -3.10 -21.13 2.72
N HIS A 62 -4.05 -21.14 3.67
CA HIS A 62 -4.82 -22.35 3.99
C HIS A 62 -5.71 -22.82 2.83
N HIS A 63 -6.36 -21.90 2.10
CA HIS A 63 -7.16 -22.26 0.93
C HIS A 63 -6.31 -22.88 -0.20
N GLN A 64 -5.10 -22.37 -0.44
CA GLN A 64 -4.17 -22.97 -1.40
C GLN A 64 -3.73 -24.38 -0.99
N HIS A 65 -3.48 -24.63 0.29
CA HIS A 65 -3.08 -25.95 0.78
C HIS A 65 -4.23 -26.98 0.80
N HIS A 66 -5.45 -26.59 1.16
CA HIS A 66 -6.61 -27.50 1.18
C HIS A 66 -7.02 -27.98 -0.22
N HIS A 67 -6.88 -27.15 -1.27
CA HIS A 67 -7.09 -27.60 -2.64
C HIS A 67 -6.08 -28.68 -3.09
N HIS A 68 -4.90 -28.72 -2.50
CA HIS A 68 -3.91 -29.75 -2.81
C HIS A 68 -4.14 -31.04 -2.01
N HIS A 69 -4.65 -30.94 -0.78
CA HIS A 69 -4.82 -32.10 0.10
C HIS A 69 -6.10 -32.91 -0.16
N ASN A 70 -7.13 -32.32 -0.78
CA ASN A 70 -8.37 -33.05 -1.12
C ASN A 70 -8.19 -34.07 -2.26
N ASN A 71 -6.98 -34.19 -2.83
CA ASN A 71 -6.59 -35.24 -3.78
C ASN A 71 -5.73 -36.35 -3.15
N ASN A 72 -5.50 -36.33 -1.83
CA ASN A 72 -4.78 -37.40 -1.14
C ASN A 72 -5.49 -37.73 0.17
N THR A 73 -6.53 -38.56 0.06
CA THR A 73 -6.91 -39.48 1.11
C THR A 73 -5.79 -40.52 1.30
N ASP A 74 -5.52 -40.83 2.56
CA ASP A 74 -4.63 -41.87 3.07
C ASP A 74 -3.12 -41.59 3.02
N SER A 75 -2.53 -41.34 4.18
CA SER A 75 -1.88 -42.43 4.93
C SER A 75 -1.03 -41.88 6.07
N SER A 76 -1.22 -42.44 7.26
CA SER A 76 -0.15 -42.54 8.23
C SER A 76 1.03 -43.29 7.61
N THR A 77 2.23 -42.74 7.81
CA THR A 77 3.56 -43.36 7.62
C THR A 77 4.23 -43.18 6.25
N THR A 78 4.39 -41.93 5.81
CA THR A 78 5.45 -41.58 4.83
C THR A 78 6.83 -41.51 5.49
N PRO A 79 7.84 -42.25 5.01
CA PRO A 79 9.21 -42.19 5.53
C PRO A 79 9.82 -40.78 5.44
N HIS A 80 10.71 -40.42 6.39
CA HIS A 80 11.32 -39.09 6.47
C HIS A 80 12.04 -38.64 5.18
N TRP A 81 12.65 -39.57 4.44
CA TRP A 81 13.30 -39.27 3.15
C TRP A 81 12.31 -38.83 2.06
N VAL A 82 11.06 -39.31 2.12
CA VAL A 82 9.98 -38.91 1.21
C VAL A 82 9.52 -37.50 1.54
N ASN A 83 9.37 -37.18 2.84
CA ASN A 83 9.02 -35.82 3.28
C ASN A 83 10.14 -34.82 2.94
N GLN A 84 11.41 -35.19 3.14
CA GLN A 84 12.55 -34.36 2.77
C GLN A 84 12.64 -34.13 1.25
N PHE A 85 12.34 -35.15 0.44
CA PHE A 85 12.25 -35.00 -1.01
C PHE A 85 11.11 -34.06 -1.42
N PHE A 86 9.94 -34.18 -0.79
CA PHE A 86 8.82 -33.26 -1.02
C PHE A 86 9.13 -31.84 -0.54
N GLU A 87 9.78 -31.68 0.60
CA GLU A 87 10.25 -30.37 1.10
C GLU A 87 11.28 -29.75 0.16
N GLN A 88 12.24 -30.53 -0.33
CA GLN A 88 13.24 -30.07 -1.28
C GLN A 88 12.57 -29.67 -2.60
N GLN A 89 11.63 -30.48 -3.09
CA GLN A 89 10.87 -30.17 -4.30
C GLN A 89 10.01 -28.91 -4.11
N GLN A 90 9.38 -28.72 -2.96
CA GLN A 90 8.64 -27.49 -2.65
C GLN A 90 9.56 -26.27 -2.56
N LYS A 91 10.75 -26.42 -1.94
CA LYS A 91 11.76 -25.36 -1.90
C LYS A 91 12.25 -25.00 -3.30
N ASP A 92 12.51 -25.98 -4.14
CA ASP A 92 12.95 -25.79 -5.53
C ASP A 92 11.85 -25.16 -6.39
N MET A 93 10.59 -25.56 -6.20
CA MET A 93 9.43 -24.97 -6.88
C MET A 93 9.21 -23.53 -6.43
N LYS A 94 9.28 -23.25 -5.12
CA LYS A 94 9.21 -21.89 -4.57
C LYS A 94 10.38 -21.03 -5.07
N ALA A 95 11.58 -21.58 -5.15
CA ALA A 95 12.75 -20.89 -5.68
C ALA A 95 12.57 -20.54 -7.17
N LYS A 96 12.09 -21.48 -7.99
CA LYS A 96 11.75 -21.24 -9.41
C LYS A 96 10.64 -20.20 -9.56
N GLN A 97 9.60 -20.26 -8.74
CA GLN A 97 8.52 -19.27 -8.76
C GLN A 97 9.00 -17.88 -8.35
N LEU A 98 9.86 -17.79 -7.32
CA LEU A 98 10.47 -16.54 -6.89
C LEU A 98 11.37 -15.96 -7.98
N GLU A 99 12.14 -16.80 -8.67
CA GLU A 99 13.00 -16.39 -9.77
C GLU A 99 12.19 -15.88 -10.97
N GLN A 100 11.12 -16.59 -11.37
CA GLN A 100 10.17 -16.11 -12.38
C GLN A 100 9.53 -14.77 -11.99
N LYS A 101 9.15 -14.62 -10.72
CA LYS A 101 8.58 -13.35 -10.19
C LYS A 101 9.59 -12.21 -10.24
N ARG A 102 10.86 -12.47 -9.90
CA ARG A 102 11.97 -11.48 -10.00
C ARG A 102 12.22 -11.08 -11.45
N GLU A 103 12.19 -12.01 -12.38
CA GLU A 103 12.39 -11.72 -13.80
C GLU A 103 11.24 -10.88 -14.38
N LEU A 104 9.99 -11.18 -14.01
CA LEU A 104 8.83 -10.38 -14.40
C LEU A 104 8.91 -8.95 -13.85
N LEU A 105 9.29 -8.79 -12.57
CA LEU A 105 9.54 -7.47 -11.97
C LEU A 105 10.63 -6.71 -12.71
N ARG A 106 11.73 -7.39 -13.08
CA ARG A 106 12.83 -6.79 -13.86
C ARG A 106 12.36 -6.34 -15.25
N LYS A 107 11.58 -7.16 -15.97
CA LYS A 107 11.00 -6.78 -17.27
C LYS A 107 10.03 -5.59 -17.13
N HIS A 108 9.20 -5.59 -16.09
CA HIS A 108 8.28 -4.49 -15.80
C HIS A 108 9.03 -3.19 -15.50
N GLN A 109 10.10 -3.25 -14.71
CA GLN A 109 10.98 -2.10 -14.47
C GLN A 109 11.63 -1.62 -15.78
N GLN A 110 12.15 -2.52 -16.62
CA GLN A 110 12.71 -2.14 -17.92
C GLN A 110 11.69 -1.46 -18.83
N ASN A 111 10.44 -1.92 -18.86
CA ASN A 111 9.38 -1.28 -19.65
C ASN A 111 8.99 0.10 -19.11
N LEU A 112 9.02 0.31 -17.79
CA LEU A 112 8.72 1.60 -17.16
C LEU A 112 9.84 2.64 -17.38
N TYR A 113 11.11 2.21 -17.31
CA TYR A 113 12.26 3.10 -17.44
C TYR A 113 12.80 3.21 -18.88
N GLY A 114 12.46 2.29 -19.77
CA GLY A 114 12.91 2.28 -21.17
C GLY A 114 12.23 3.31 -22.08
N HIS A 115 11.16 3.96 -21.62
CA HIS A 115 10.44 4.96 -22.41
C HIS A 115 11.05 6.37 -22.37
N HIS A 116 12.15 6.58 -21.62
CA HIS A 116 12.75 7.91 -21.45
C HIS A 116 13.94 8.23 -22.37
N THR A 117 14.41 7.31 -23.23
CA THR A 117 15.62 7.53 -24.05
C THR A 117 15.40 7.71 -25.55
N ASP A 118 14.17 7.61 -26.08
CA ASP A 118 13.93 7.74 -27.52
C ASP A 118 12.74 8.66 -27.84
N THR A 119 12.93 9.97 -27.64
CA THR A 119 12.26 11.01 -28.46
C THR A 119 13.20 12.19 -28.63
N ASN A 120 14.19 12.04 -29.52
CA ASN A 120 14.75 13.18 -30.25
C ASN A 120 13.96 13.31 -31.55
N ASN A 121 13.54 14.54 -31.84
CA ASN A 121 12.81 15.02 -33.02
C ASN A 121 11.32 14.63 -33.10
N ASP A 122 10.46 15.45 -32.48
CA ASP A 122 9.42 16.20 -33.20
C ASP A 122 8.72 17.19 -32.25
N GLU A 123 8.67 18.46 -32.64
CA GLU A 123 7.86 19.50 -31.99
C GLU A 123 6.37 19.13 -32.09
N PRO A 124 5.57 19.49 -31.07
CA PRO A 124 4.34 20.20 -31.40
C PRO A 124 4.11 21.45 -30.55
N ALA A 125 3.67 22.48 -31.25
CA ALA A 125 3.40 23.83 -30.78
C ALA A 125 2.10 23.98 -29.95
N HIS A 126 2.07 25.09 -29.20
CA HIS A 126 0.93 25.78 -28.55
C HIS A 126 0.50 25.24 -27.16
N LYS A 127 0.36 26.02 -26.07
CA LYS A 127 0.07 27.46 -25.88
C LYS A 127 0.91 28.03 -24.71
N ARG A 128 1.63 29.12 -24.97
CA ARG A 128 2.24 29.98 -23.93
C ARG A 128 1.14 30.70 -23.15
N LEU A 129 0.95 30.36 -21.88
CA LEU A 129 0.43 31.33 -20.90
C LEU A 129 1.62 32.09 -20.30
N LYS A 130 1.65 33.40 -20.56
CA LYS A 130 2.59 34.33 -19.95
C LYS A 130 2.29 34.42 -18.46
N LEU A 131 3.24 34.09 -17.60
CA LEU A 131 3.21 34.51 -16.20
C LEU A 131 4.21 35.65 -16.01
N SER A 132 3.70 36.82 -15.62
CA SER A 132 4.51 38.00 -15.34
C SER A 132 5.36 37.75 -14.09
N LYS A 133 6.62 38.12 -14.23
CA LYS A 133 7.63 38.14 -13.19
C LYS A 133 7.27 39.21 -12.15
N GLN A 134 7.05 38.81 -10.90
CA GLN A 134 7.36 39.63 -9.75
C GLN A 134 7.72 38.73 -8.57
N GLN A 135 9.00 38.84 -8.19
CA GLN A 135 9.59 38.29 -6.98
C GLN A 135 9.06 39.06 -5.77
N THR A 136 8.60 38.35 -4.75
CA THR A 136 8.91 38.64 -3.35
C THR A 136 8.92 37.32 -2.59
N ASP A 137 10.04 37.04 -1.93
CA ASP A 137 10.24 35.93 -1.01
C ASP A 137 9.34 36.09 0.22
N ASP A 138 8.39 35.15 0.44
CA ASP A 138 7.82 34.87 1.75
C ASP A 138 7.25 33.44 1.79
N ASP A 139 7.80 32.61 2.68
CA ASP A 139 7.61 31.16 2.79
C ASP A 139 6.40 30.80 3.69
N SER A 140 5.31 31.58 3.62
CA SER A 140 4.21 31.46 4.58
C SER A 140 2.79 31.75 4.05
N ALA A 141 2.45 31.35 2.81
CA ALA A 141 1.05 31.40 2.37
C ALA A 141 0.76 30.43 1.22
N TYR A 142 0.51 29.16 1.53
CA TYR A 142 -0.31 28.31 0.66
C TYR A 142 -1.60 27.95 1.41
N LEU A 143 -2.41 28.98 1.62
CA LEU A 143 -3.83 28.80 1.91
C LEU A 143 -4.51 28.56 0.56
N VAL A 144 -5.09 27.37 0.40
CA VAL A 144 -6.01 27.09 -0.70
C VAL A 144 -7.11 28.14 -0.63
N GLU A 145 -7.27 28.95 -1.69
CA GLU A 145 -8.39 29.86 -1.81
C GLU A 145 -9.69 29.07 -1.66
N GLU A 146 -10.44 29.37 -0.59
CA GLU A 146 -11.77 28.85 -0.35
C GLU A 146 -12.67 29.21 -1.54
N SER A 147 -12.91 28.22 -2.39
CA SER A 147 -14.02 28.25 -3.33
C SER A 147 -15.30 28.33 -2.51
N LYS A 148 -15.94 29.49 -2.52
CA LYS A 148 -17.29 29.71 -1.98
C LYS A 148 -18.27 28.77 -2.69
N CYS A 149 -18.58 27.62 -2.11
CA CYS A 149 -19.81 26.90 -2.39
C CYS A 149 -20.80 27.15 -1.25
N ASN A 150 -21.69 28.11 -1.47
CA ASN A 150 -22.87 28.33 -0.66
C ASN A 150 -23.76 27.08 -0.67
N ALA A 151 -24.09 26.61 0.54
CA ALA A 151 -25.29 25.88 0.95
C ALA A 151 -26.11 25.15 -0.14
N VAL A 152 -25.79 23.88 -0.41
CA VAL A 152 -26.77 22.87 -0.87
C VAL A 152 -26.43 21.49 -0.26
N HIS A 153 -27.30 21.06 0.65
CA HIS A 153 -27.59 19.68 1.07
C HIS A 153 -26.50 18.81 1.70
N GLU A 154 -26.73 18.56 2.99
CA GLU A 154 -26.18 17.55 3.91
C GLU A 154 -26.48 16.08 3.48
N ARG A 155 -26.27 15.72 2.21
CA ARG A 155 -26.40 14.34 1.70
C ARG A 155 -25.16 13.80 0.97
N THR A 156 -24.14 14.62 0.82
CA THR A 156 -23.13 14.37 -0.21
C THR A 156 -22.04 13.38 0.22
N ALA A 157 -21.93 13.01 1.50
CA ALA A 157 -20.85 12.15 1.99
C ALA A 157 -21.10 10.63 1.83
N ASN A 158 -22.35 10.18 1.76
CA ASN A 158 -22.64 8.75 1.54
C ASN A 158 -22.75 8.41 0.05
N ASP A 159 -23.15 9.37 -0.78
CA ASP A 159 -23.41 9.13 -2.20
C ASP A 159 -22.11 9.06 -3.02
N TRP A 160 -21.10 9.88 -2.73
CA TRP A 160 -19.78 9.74 -3.37
C TRP A 160 -19.07 8.44 -2.98
N ILE A 161 -19.15 8.02 -1.71
CA ILE A 161 -18.59 6.74 -1.25
C ILE A 161 -19.30 5.58 -1.95
N LYS A 162 -20.63 5.64 -2.07
CA LYS A 162 -21.39 4.63 -2.82
C LYS A 162 -21.01 4.60 -4.31
N ALA A 163 -20.81 5.76 -4.93
CA ALA A 163 -20.36 5.84 -6.32
C ALA A 163 -18.97 5.25 -6.50
N LEU A 164 -18.03 5.58 -5.60
CA LEU A 164 -16.66 5.09 -5.65
C LEU A 164 -16.56 3.58 -5.37
N ASN A 165 -17.32 3.08 -4.39
CA ASN A 165 -17.46 1.64 -4.13
C ASN A 165 -18.09 0.89 -5.30
N LYS A 166 -19.00 1.53 -6.04
CA LYS A 166 -19.60 0.96 -7.25
C LYS A 166 -18.58 0.88 -8.39
N GLU A 167 -17.77 1.91 -8.55
CA GLU A 167 -16.70 1.98 -9.56
C GLU A 167 -15.61 0.92 -9.30
N LEU A 168 -15.17 0.78 -8.05
CA LEU A 168 -14.24 -0.28 -7.60
C LEU A 168 -14.78 -1.71 -7.84
N LYS A 169 -16.09 -1.92 -7.62
CA LYS A 169 -16.72 -3.22 -7.90
C LYS A 169 -16.86 -3.48 -9.40
N SER A 170 -17.08 -2.45 -10.22
CA SER A 170 -17.16 -2.62 -11.68
C SER A 170 -15.82 -2.90 -12.34
N GLU A 171 -14.69 -2.49 -11.76
CA GLU A 171 -13.36 -2.91 -12.23
C GLU A 171 -13.07 -4.40 -12.00
N GLN A 172 -13.87 -5.10 -11.19
CA GLN A 172 -13.81 -6.57 -11.06
C GLN A 172 -14.66 -7.32 -12.11
N ASP A 173 -15.51 -6.62 -12.88
CA ASP A 173 -16.41 -7.19 -13.90
C ASP A 173 -15.90 -6.99 -15.35
N VAL A 174 -14.58 -7.00 -15.57
CA VAL A 174 -14.02 -7.03 -16.93
C VAL A 174 -14.21 -8.45 -17.49
N PRO A 175 -14.76 -8.64 -18.71
CA PRO A 175 -14.93 -9.97 -19.28
C PRO A 175 -13.57 -10.67 -19.35
N ALA A 176 -13.52 -11.88 -18.79
CA ALA A 176 -12.34 -12.73 -18.73
C ALA A 176 -11.72 -12.87 -20.12
N VAL A 177 -10.69 -12.06 -20.40
CA VAL A 177 -9.67 -12.42 -21.39
C VAL A 177 -8.85 -13.51 -20.71
N GLU A 178 -8.78 -14.68 -21.33
CA GLU A 178 -8.39 -15.99 -20.77
C GLU A 178 -6.98 -16.09 -20.12
N ASP A 179 -6.29 -14.97 -19.88
CA ASP A 179 -4.96 -14.89 -19.25
C ASP A 179 -4.93 -14.11 -17.91
N ASP A 180 -6.02 -13.48 -17.48
CA ASP A 180 -6.03 -12.64 -16.26
C ASP A 180 -6.30 -13.43 -14.95
N SER A 181 -6.83 -14.65 -15.06
CA SER A 181 -7.11 -15.51 -13.90
C SER A 181 -5.85 -15.83 -13.07
N LYS A 182 -4.67 -15.92 -13.71
CA LYS A 182 -3.39 -16.16 -13.02
C LYS A 182 -2.77 -14.91 -12.40
N ARG A 183 -3.21 -13.71 -12.79
CA ARG A 183 -2.61 -12.43 -12.38
C ARG A 183 -3.28 -11.86 -11.13
N ALA A 184 -4.59 -12.00 -11.02
CA ALA A 184 -5.36 -11.57 -9.84
C ALA A 184 -5.07 -12.46 -8.61
N GLU A 185 -4.79 -13.76 -8.80
CA GLU A 185 -4.55 -14.74 -7.72
C GLU A 185 -3.24 -14.56 -6.92
N ARG A 186 -2.35 -13.61 -7.25
CA ARG A 186 -0.97 -13.59 -6.71
C ARG A 186 -0.51 -12.33 -6.02
N ARG A 187 -1.37 -11.31 -5.90
CA ARG A 187 -1.00 -10.10 -5.15
C ARG A 187 -1.50 -10.25 -3.72
N THR A 188 -0.57 -10.61 -2.83
CA THR A 188 -0.76 -10.46 -1.39
C THR A 188 -1.23 -9.03 -1.12
N PRO A 189 -2.30 -8.82 -0.35
CA PRO A 189 -2.77 -7.47 -0.04
C PRO A 189 -1.64 -6.63 0.56
N GLN A 190 -1.58 -5.36 0.21
CA GLN A 190 -0.59 -4.41 0.70
C GLN A 190 -1.29 -3.22 1.33
N ILE A 191 -0.79 -2.75 2.46
CA ILE A 191 -1.30 -1.55 3.14
C ILE A 191 -0.43 -0.37 2.72
N ILE A 192 -1.05 0.64 2.14
CA ILE A 192 -0.40 1.92 1.81
C ILE A 192 -0.89 2.96 2.82
N TYR A 193 0.02 3.44 3.66
CA TYR A 193 -0.26 4.49 4.62
C TYR A 193 0.23 5.85 4.09
N CYS A 194 -0.71 6.78 3.91
CA CYS A 194 -0.42 8.14 3.46
C CYS A 194 -0.54 9.13 4.62
N SER A 195 0.44 10.02 4.76
CA SER A 195 0.45 11.06 5.78
C SER A 195 0.85 12.41 5.21
N ARG A 196 0.50 13.51 5.89
CA ARG A 196 0.74 14.88 5.39
C ARG A 196 2.22 15.27 5.53
N THR A 197 2.90 14.83 6.58
CA THR A 197 4.30 15.19 6.83
C THR A 197 5.20 13.98 7.04
N HIS A 198 6.49 14.12 6.73
CA HIS A 198 7.49 13.08 6.99
C HIS A 198 7.67 12.80 8.50
N SER A 199 7.49 13.79 9.37
CA SER A 199 7.54 13.59 10.82
C SER A 199 6.43 12.67 11.31
N GLN A 200 5.22 12.77 10.74
CA GLN A 200 4.11 11.86 11.04
C GLN A 200 4.42 10.43 10.59
N LEU A 201 5.04 10.25 9.42
CA LEU A 201 5.47 8.93 8.95
C LEU A 201 6.53 8.31 9.88
N ALA A 202 7.52 9.10 10.31
CA ALA A 202 8.53 8.62 11.25
C ALA A 202 7.92 8.19 12.60
N GLN A 203 6.96 8.96 13.11
CA GLN A 203 6.20 8.59 14.32
C GLN A 203 5.41 7.31 14.11
N PHE A 204 4.72 7.18 12.97
CA PHE A 204 3.93 5.99 12.63
C PHE A 204 4.79 4.71 12.58
N VAL A 205 5.98 4.78 11.97
CA VAL A 205 6.92 3.65 11.94
C VAL A 205 7.39 3.27 13.34
N GLN A 206 7.62 4.26 14.22
CA GLN A 206 7.99 3.99 15.60
C GLN A 206 6.82 3.39 16.40
N GLU A 207 5.59 3.76 16.09
CA GLU A 207 4.39 3.15 16.67
C GLU A 207 4.23 1.69 16.25
N ILE A 208 4.48 1.34 14.98
CA ILE A 208 4.46 -0.06 14.52
C ILE A 208 5.40 -0.91 15.38
N LYS A 209 6.62 -0.42 15.65
CA LYS A 209 7.61 -1.12 16.48
C LYS A 209 7.18 -1.33 17.94
N ARG A 210 6.19 -0.59 18.43
CA ARG A 210 5.63 -0.76 19.79
C ARG A 210 4.52 -1.79 19.85
N THR A 211 4.07 -2.30 18.71
CA THR A 211 3.01 -3.32 18.63
C THR A 211 3.58 -4.73 18.61
N VAL A 212 2.74 -5.71 18.92
CA VAL A 212 3.05 -7.14 18.79
C VAL A 212 3.33 -7.57 17.35
N PHE A 213 3.06 -6.69 16.38
CA PHE A 213 3.29 -6.93 14.96
C PHE A 213 4.74 -6.66 14.55
N ALA A 214 5.57 -6.06 15.43
CA ALA A 214 6.97 -5.77 15.15
C ALA A 214 7.82 -7.04 14.96
N ASP A 215 7.50 -8.11 15.69
CA ASP A 215 8.22 -9.39 15.65
C ASP A 215 7.61 -10.39 14.64
N GLN A 216 6.62 -9.96 13.86
CA GLN A 216 5.95 -10.79 12.86
C GLN A 216 6.56 -10.57 11.47
N ASP A 217 6.24 -11.44 10.51
CA ASP A 217 6.76 -11.40 9.14
C ASP A 217 6.11 -10.27 8.31
N ILE A 218 6.40 -9.02 8.69
CA ILE A 218 5.88 -7.81 8.03
C ILE A 218 7.05 -6.97 7.52
N GLU A 219 7.05 -6.72 6.22
CA GLU A 219 7.97 -5.78 5.59
C GLU A 219 7.37 -4.37 5.57
N VAL A 220 8.05 -3.41 6.21
CA VAL A 220 7.65 -2.00 6.22
C VAL A 220 8.64 -1.19 5.40
N VAL A 221 8.16 -0.55 4.33
CA VAL A 221 8.97 0.30 3.46
C VAL A 221 8.51 1.75 3.60
N THR A 222 9.44 2.64 3.90
CA THR A 222 9.18 4.08 3.93
C THR A 222 9.56 4.73 2.61
N VAL A 223 8.63 5.46 2.02
CA VAL A 223 8.89 6.28 0.83
C VAL A 223 9.10 7.73 1.28
N GLY A 224 10.21 8.31 0.84
CA GLY A 224 10.67 9.63 1.27
C GLY A 224 11.09 10.53 0.10
N SER A 225 11.24 11.82 0.37
CA SER A 225 11.79 12.76 -0.62
C SER A 225 13.27 12.45 -0.90
N ARG A 226 13.77 12.84 -2.08
CA ARG A 226 15.20 12.70 -2.45
C ARG A 226 16.10 13.36 -1.39
N LYS A 227 15.66 14.46 -0.78
CA LYS A 227 16.39 15.14 0.31
C LYS A 227 16.67 14.26 1.52
N GLN A 228 15.79 13.29 1.82
CA GLN A 228 15.94 12.41 2.97
C GLN A 228 16.65 11.09 2.64
N LEU A 229 16.53 10.60 1.41
CA LEU A 229 17.02 9.28 1.00
C LEU A 229 18.26 9.35 0.08
N CYS A 230 18.74 10.53 -0.31
CA CYS A 230 19.90 10.67 -1.18
C CYS A 230 21.19 10.22 -0.49
N ILE A 231 21.87 9.23 -1.08
CA ILE A 231 23.17 8.73 -0.64
C ILE A 231 24.36 9.38 -1.36
N HIS A 232 24.11 10.12 -2.46
CA HIS A 232 25.18 10.65 -3.29
C HIS A 232 25.83 11.89 -2.64
N PRO A 233 27.15 11.88 -2.35
CA PRO A 233 27.80 12.85 -1.48
C PRO A 233 27.83 14.28 -2.03
N LYS A 234 27.71 14.46 -3.35
CA LYS A 234 27.64 15.81 -3.97
C LYS A 234 26.21 16.37 -3.99
N ILE A 235 25.21 15.51 -4.16
CA ILE A 235 23.81 15.90 -4.36
C ILE A 235 23.12 16.12 -3.03
N SER A 236 23.43 15.30 -2.02
CA SER A 236 22.92 15.42 -0.65
C SER A 236 23.21 16.79 -0.01
N LYS A 237 24.29 17.47 -0.43
CA LYS A 237 24.68 18.80 0.08
C LYS A 237 23.86 19.96 -0.48
N TYR A 238 23.03 19.75 -1.52
CA TYR A 238 22.22 20.82 -2.07
C TYR A 238 21.12 21.24 -1.08
N ALA A 239 21.06 22.53 -0.77
CA ALA A 239 20.04 23.08 0.12
C ALA A 239 18.63 23.11 -0.53
N SER A 240 18.59 23.37 -1.85
CA SER A 240 17.35 23.44 -2.62
C SER A 240 16.92 22.06 -3.11
N VAL A 241 15.67 21.71 -2.82
CA VAL A 241 15.05 20.45 -3.28
C VAL A 241 14.94 20.41 -4.80
N SER A 242 14.63 21.54 -5.46
CA SER A 242 14.53 21.59 -6.92
C SER A 242 15.86 21.27 -7.58
N LYS A 243 16.94 21.94 -7.16
CA LYS A 243 18.28 21.67 -7.69
C LYS A 243 18.74 20.25 -7.42
N MET A 244 18.35 19.70 -6.26
CA MET A 244 18.64 18.32 -5.92
C MET A 244 17.88 17.34 -6.82
N ASN A 245 16.63 17.64 -7.15
CA ASN A 245 15.84 16.82 -8.07
C ASN A 245 16.45 16.85 -9.47
N ASP A 246 16.79 18.04 -9.98
CA ASP A 246 17.36 18.21 -11.31
C ASP A 246 18.73 17.52 -11.45
N ALA A 247 19.58 17.60 -10.43
CA ALA A 247 20.90 16.97 -10.43
C ALA A 247 20.87 15.44 -10.22
N CYS A 248 19.72 14.88 -9.86
CA CYS A 248 19.53 13.45 -9.60
C CYS A 248 18.80 12.73 -10.77
N LEU A 249 18.46 13.46 -11.83
CA LEU A 249 18.03 12.91 -13.12
C LEU A 249 19.26 12.45 -13.93
#